data_AF-A0A0A2MN07-F1
#
_entry.id   AF-A0A0A2MN07-F1
#
_cell.length_a   1.000
_cell.length_b   1.000
_cell.length_c   1.000
_cell.angle_alpha   90.00
_cell.angle_beta   90.00
_cell.angle_gamma   90.00
#
_symmetry.space_group_name_H-M   'P 1'
#
loop_
_entity.id
_entity.type
_entity.pdbx_description
1 polymer ?
#
loop_
_entity_poly.entity_id
_entity_poly.type
_entity_poly.pdbx_seq_one_letter_code
_entity_poly.pdbx_strand_id
1 'polypeptide(L)'
;MKTYDVKHIAFHVLVALYFIWLPVFGVLLAFALTNTLDAESLSLSKIFLTWIFLNLLMGSALFAVIQLFQKKDLLAKIIRFSYMAMAVISVTITVIIVTNAKG
;
A
#
# COMPACT_ATOMS: atom_id res chain seq x y z
N MET A 1 17.42 33.48 -5.97
CA MET A 1 16.77 32.51 -5.06
C MET A 1 17.73 31.34 -4.87
N LYS A 2 18.17 31.06 -3.63
CA LYS A 2 18.96 29.85 -3.35
C LYS A 2 18.11 28.65 -3.79
N THR A 3 18.59 27.89 -4.76
CA THR A 3 18.01 26.64 -5.25
C THR A 3 18.09 25.57 -4.16
N TYR A 4 17.46 25.82 -3.01
CA TYR A 4 17.06 24.73 -2.15
C TYR A 4 16.13 23.86 -2.98
N ASP A 5 16.64 22.67 -3.21
CA ASP A 5 16.45 21.84 -4.36
C ASP A 5 15.00 21.35 -4.42
N VAL A 6 14.22 21.82 -5.41
CA VAL A 6 12.81 21.43 -5.60
C VAL A 6 12.66 19.90 -5.58
N LYS A 7 13.68 19.18 -6.04
CA LYS A 7 13.75 17.71 -6.00
C LYS A 7 13.78 17.17 -4.57
N HIS A 8 14.48 17.83 -3.65
CA HIS A 8 14.60 17.40 -2.26
C HIS A 8 13.29 17.56 -1.49
N ILE A 9 12.57 18.66 -1.74
CA ILE A 9 11.24 18.90 -1.16
C ILE A 9 10.25 17.88 -1.74
N ALA A 10 10.23 17.69 -3.06
CA ALA A 10 9.39 16.69 -3.71
C ALA A 10 9.64 15.28 -3.16
N PHE A 11 10.91 14.92 -2.94
CA PHE A 11 11.28 13.65 -2.32
C PHE A 11 10.68 13.48 -0.91
N HIS A 12 10.83 14.48 -0.03
CA HIS A 12 10.27 14.41 1.32
C HIS A 12 8.73 14.33 1.32
N VAL A 13 8.07 15.07 0.43
CA VAL A 13 6.61 15.03 0.29
C VAL A 13 6.16 13.63 -0.15
N LEU A 14 6.81 13.04 -1.15
CA LEU A 14 6.51 11.68 -1.61
C LEU A 14 6.73 10.64 -0.51
N VAL A 15 7.82 10.75 0.24
CA VAL A 15 8.12 9.86 1.37
C VAL A 15 7.06 10.01 2.47
N ALA A 16 6.65 11.24 2.80
CA ALA A 16 5.59 11.47 3.78
C ALA A 16 4.25 10.85 3.33
N LEU A 17 3.87 11.04 2.07
CA LEU A 17 2.68 10.40 1.49
C LEU A 17 2.76 8.87 1.54
N TYR A 18 3.92 8.30 1.27
CA TYR A 18 4.14 6.85 1.39
C TYR A 18 3.95 6.35 2.83
N PHE A 19 4.48 7.07 3.82
CA PHE A 19 4.30 6.72 5.23
C PHE A 19 2.86 6.92 5.73
N ILE A 20 2.07 7.79 5.11
CA ILE A 20 0.62 7.89 5.36
C ILE A 20 -0.13 6.74 4.69
N TRP A 21 0.27 6.37 3.47
CA TRP A 21 -0.33 5.27 2.73
C TRP A 21 -0.21 3.94 3.48
N LEU A 22 0.94 3.66 4.11
CA LEU A 22 1.17 2.41 4.86
C LEU A 22 0.07 2.09 5.91
N PRO A 23 -0.20 2.94 6.91
CA PRO A 23 -1.23 2.68 7.91
C PRO A 23 -2.65 2.71 7.31
N VAL A 24 -2.93 3.61 6.36
CA VAL A 24 -4.24 3.65 5.69
C VAL A 24 -4.52 2.33 4.98
N PHE A 25 -3.54 1.80 4.26
CA PHE A 25 -3.68 0.52 3.58
C PHE A 25 -3.74 -0.64 4.57
N GLY A 26 -2.97 -0.59 5.66
CA GLY A 26 -3.04 -1.58 6.74
C GLY A 26 -4.43 -1.67 7.38
N VAL A 27 -5.07 -0.53 7.67
CA VAL A 27 -6.44 -0.49 8.21
C VAL A 27 -7.45 -1.04 7.22
N LEU A 28 -7.34 -0.70 5.93
CA LEU A 28 -8.18 -1.28 4.88
C LEU A 28 -8.07 -2.81 4.84
N LEU A 29 -6.84 -3.33 4.89
CA LEU A 29 -6.58 -4.77 4.89
C LEU A 29 -7.16 -5.45 6.13
N ALA A 30 -7.06 -4.82 7.30
CA ALA A 30 -7.66 -5.33 8.54
C ALA A 30 -9.19 -5.43 8.42
N PHE A 31 -9.87 -4.37 7.94
CA PHE A 31 -11.31 -4.39 7.75
C PHE A 31 -11.77 -5.42 6.71
N ALA A 32 -11.02 -5.57 5.63
CA ALA A 32 -11.31 -6.59 4.63
C ALA A 32 -11.21 -8.01 5.21
N LEU A 33 -10.21 -8.24 6.08
CA LEU A 33 -10.02 -9.52 6.74
C LEU A 33 -11.13 -9.82 7.74
N THR A 34 -11.50 -8.87 8.62
CA THR A 34 -12.58 -9.06 9.60
C THR A 34 -13.91 -9.35 8.91
N ASN A 35 -14.29 -8.56 7.90
CA ASN A 35 -15.51 -8.82 7.11
C ASN A 35 -15.52 -10.21 6.47
N THR A 36 -14.36 -10.73 6.07
CA THR A 36 -14.26 -12.06 5.44
C THR A 36 -14.37 -13.19 6.46
N LEU A 37 -13.77 -13.03 7.64
CA LEU A 37 -13.79 -14.05 8.68
C LEU A 37 -15.13 -14.10 9.42
N ASP A 38 -15.77 -12.95 9.61
CA ASP A 38 -17.06 -12.82 10.31
C ASP A 38 -18.26 -13.03 9.35
N ALA A 39 -17.99 -13.32 8.07
CA ALA A 39 -18.98 -13.60 7.02
C ALA A 39 -20.10 -12.54 6.89
N GLU A 40 -19.79 -11.26 7.13
CA GLU A 40 -20.81 -10.20 7.21
C GLU A 40 -21.52 -9.96 5.87
N SER A 41 -20.78 -9.73 4.78
CA SER A 41 -21.37 -9.39 3.49
C SER A 41 -20.46 -9.69 2.30
N LEU A 42 -20.97 -10.54 1.40
CA LEU A 42 -20.29 -10.89 0.14
C LEU A 42 -20.20 -9.71 -0.84
N SER A 43 -21.14 -8.75 -0.75
CA SER A 43 -21.08 -7.50 -1.51
C SER A 43 -19.94 -6.61 -1.04
N LEU A 44 -19.77 -6.48 0.28
CA LEU A 44 -18.70 -5.69 0.88
C LEU A 44 -17.32 -6.27 0.55
N SER A 45 -17.17 -7.59 0.51
CA SER A 45 -15.93 -8.27 0.08
C SER A 45 -15.50 -7.89 -1.33
N LYS A 46 -16.44 -7.74 -2.28
CA LYS A 46 -16.12 -7.30 -3.66
C LYS A 46 -15.62 -5.86 -3.71
N ILE A 47 -16.21 -4.99 -2.88
CA ILE A 47 -15.77 -3.59 -2.74
C ILE A 47 -14.37 -3.55 -2.16
N PHE A 48 -14.11 -4.31 -1.09
CA PHE A 48 -12.79 -4.40 -0.49
C PHE A 48 -11.72 -4.91 -1.47
N LEU A 49 -12.01 -5.94 -2.27
CA LEU A 49 -11.09 -6.40 -3.32
C LEU A 49 -10.71 -5.27 -4.29
N THR A 50 -11.71 -4.49 -4.72
CA THR A 50 -11.47 -3.35 -5.62
C THR A 50 -10.61 -2.29 -4.94
N TRP A 51 -10.91 -1.95 -3.69
CA TRP A 51 -10.16 -0.94 -2.94
C TRP A 51 -8.74 -1.40 -2.61
N ILE A 52 -8.53 -2.68 -2.29
CA ILE A 52 -7.20 -3.25 -2.08
C ILE A 52 -6.38 -3.14 -3.36
N PHE A 53 -6.96 -3.51 -4.50
CA PHE A 53 -6.29 -3.42 -5.79
C PHE A 53 -5.90 -1.98 -6.15
N LEU A 54 -6.82 -1.02 -6.01
CA LEU A 54 -6.54 0.39 -6.28
C LEU A 54 -5.47 0.95 -5.33
N ASN A 55 -5.48 0.57 -4.05
CA ASN A 55 -4.47 1.00 -3.09
C ASN A 55 -3.10 0.38 -3.38
N LEU A 56 -3.06 -0.87 -3.83
CA LEU A 56 -1.83 -1.52 -4.26
C LEU A 56 -1.24 -0.83 -5.50
N LEU A 57 -2.08 -0.44 -6.46
CA LEU A 57 -1.65 0.36 -7.62
C LEU A 57 -1.10 1.73 -7.20
N MET A 58 -1.79 2.45 -6.31
CA MET A 58 -1.32 3.73 -5.78
C MET A 58 0.02 3.58 -5.04
N GLY A 59 0.15 2.57 -4.18
CA GLY A 59 1.39 2.25 -3.47
C GLY A 59 2.53 1.90 -4.43
N SER A 60 2.23 1.16 -5.50
CA SER A 60 3.18 0.83 -6.56
C SER A 60 3.68 2.07 -7.29
N ALA A 61 2.77 3.00 -7.60
CA ALA A 61 3.11 4.27 -8.24
C ALA A 61 3.99 5.14 -7.33
N LEU A 62 3.62 5.29 -6.05
CA LEU A 62 4.44 6.00 -5.05
C LEU A 62 5.82 5.36 -4.93
N PHE A 63 5.88 4.05 -4.79
CA PHE A 63 7.14 3.30 -4.71
C PHE A 63 8.01 3.55 -5.94
N ALA A 64 7.46 3.43 -7.15
CA ALA A 64 8.19 3.62 -8.40
C ALA A 64 8.75 5.04 -8.50
N VAL A 65 7.93 6.06 -8.24
CA VAL A 65 8.37 7.47 -8.29
C VAL A 65 9.45 7.74 -7.26
N ILE A 66 9.29 7.25 -6.02
CA ILE A 66 10.29 7.39 -4.96
C ILE A 66 11.64 6.76 -5.38
N GLN A 67 11.63 5.58 -6.02
CA GLN A 67 12.87 4.94 -6.49
C GLN A 67 13.63 5.78 -7.53
N LEU A 68 12.94 6.62 -8.32
CA LEU A 68 13.60 7.51 -9.29
C LEU A 68 14.44 8.60 -8.62
N PHE A 69 14.09 8.99 -7.40
CA PHE A 69 14.79 10.04 -6.63
C PHE A 69 15.87 9.49 -5.69
N GLN A 70 15.85 8.19 -5.37
CA GLN A 70 16.67 7.62 -4.31
C GLN A 70 18.08 7.20 -4.76
N LYS A 71 19.09 7.63 -3.99
CA LYS A 71 20.41 6.98 -3.96
C LYS A 71 20.39 5.82 -2.96
N LYS A 72 21.37 4.89 -3.05
CA LYS A 72 21.47 3.67 -2.21
C LYS A 72 21.70 4.01 -0.72
N ASP A 73 20.62 4.37 -0.01
CA ASP A 73 20.63 4.76 1.39
C ASP A 73 19.71 3.86 2.24
N LEU A 74 19.84 3.91 3.58
CA LEU A 74 19.03 3.14 4.54
C LEU A 74 17.53 3.35 4.34
N LEU A 75 17.10 4.59 4.07
CA LEU A 75 15.69 4.91 3.83
C LEU A 75 15.13 4.17 2.60
N ALA A 76 15.93 4.02 1.54
CA ALA A 76 15.53 3.27 0.35
C ALA A 76 15.31 1.79 0.68
N LYS A 77 16.14 1.22 1.56
CA LYS A 77 15.99 -0.16 2.04
C LYS A 77 14.69 -0.33 2.82
N ILE A 78 14.38 0.58 3.75
CA ILE A 78 13.14 0.57 4.55
C ILE A 78 11.91 0.63 3.64
N ILE A 79 11.90 1.53 2.66
CA ILE A 79 10.78 1.69 1.73
C ILE A 79 10.59 0.42 0.88
N ARG A 80 11.68 -0.19 0.40
CA ARG A 80 11.61 -1.46 -0.34
C ARG A 80 11.03 -2.61 0.49
N PHE A 81 11.52 -2.80 1.71
CA PHE A 81 11.05 -3.90 2.56
C PHE A 81 9.60 -3.68 3.00
N SER A 82 9.24 -2.46 3.41
CA SER A 82 7.85 -2.15 3.81
C SER A 82 6.88 -2.32 2.64
N TYR A 83 7.25 -1.88 1.43
CA TYR A 83 6.42 -2.06 0.23
C TYR A 83 6.24 -3.55 -0.10
N MET A 84 7.32 -4.33 -0.10
CA MET A 84 7.26 -5.78 -0.34
C MET A 84 6.38 -6.49 0.70
N ALA A 85 6.51 -6.14 1.99
CA ALA A 85 5.68 -6.69 3.04
C ALA A 85 4.18 -6.40 2.79
N MET A 86 3.84 -5.14 2.49
CA MET A 86 2.45 -4.77 2.20
C MET A 86 1.90 -5.46 0.96
N ALA A 87 2.70 -5.60 -0.10
CA ALA A 87 2.31 -6.32 -1.30
C ALA A 87 1.98 -7.79 -0.99
N VAL A 88 2.87 -8.49 -0.27
CA VAL A 88 2.67 -9.89 0.12
C VAL A 88 1.42 -10.05 0.99
N ILE A 89 1.24 -9.19 2.00
CA ILE A 89 0.06 -9.21 2.88
C ILE A 89 -1.22 -8.98 2.07
N SER A 90 -1.22 -8.00 1.17
CA SER A 90 -2.39 -7.68 0.34
C SER A 90 -2.79 -8.82 -0.59
N VAL A 91 -1.82 -9.51 -1.19
CA VAL A 91 -2.07 -10.69 -2.04
C VAL A 91 -2.60 -11.84 -1.20
N THR A 92 -2.02 -12.07 -0.02
CA THR A 92 -2.48 -13.12 0.90
C THR A 92 -3.94 -12.90 1.31
N ILE A 93 -4.30 -11.68 1.72
CA ILE A 93 -5.68 -11.33 2.09
C ILE A 93 -6.63 -11.46 0.90
N THR A 94 -6.20 -11.02 -0.29
CA THR A 94 -6.98 -11.18 -1.52
C THR A 94 -7.30 -12.65 -1.80
N VAL A 95 -6.32 -13.54 -1.66
CA VAL A 95 -6.52 -15.00 -1.82
C VAL A 95 -7.54 -15.51 -0.80
N ILE A 96 -7.40 -15.13 0.48
CA ILE A 96 -8.34 -15.52 1.55
C ILE A 96 -9.77 -15.07 1.23
N ILE A 97 -9.96 -13.83 0.76
CA ILE A 97 -11.28 -13.31 0.37
C ILE A 97 -11.87 -14.15 -0.76
N VAL A 98 -11.09 -14.42 -1.80
CA VAL A 98 -11.56 -15.15 -3.00
C VAL A 98 -11.87 -16.62 -2.68
N THR A 99 -11.12 -17.27 -1.80
CA THR A 99 -11.39 -18.66 -1.40
C THR A 99 -12.64 -18.76 -0.54
N ASN A 100 -12.84 -17.84 0.41
CA ASN A 100 -14.04 -17.84 1.26
C ASN A 100 -15.30 -17.41 0.50
N ALA A 101 -15.19 -16.58 -0.54
CA ALA A 101 -16.35 -16.18 -1.35
C ALA A 101 -16.90 -17.28 -2.27
N LYS A 102 -16.21 -18.43 -2.40
CA LYS A 102 -16.62 -19.57 -3.24
C LYS A 102 -17.19 -20.75 -2.45
N GLY A 103 -17.02 -20.76 -1.12
CA GLY A 103 -17.61 -21.76 -0.22
C GLY A 103 -18.96 -21.29 0.28
#